data_AF-A0A522RA92-F1
#
_entry.id   AF-A0A522RA92-F1
#
_cell.length_a   1.000
_cell.length_b   1.000
_cell.length_c   1.000
_cell.angle_alpha   90.00
_cell.angle_beta   90.00
_cell.angle_gamma   90.00
#
_symmetry.space_group_name_H-M   'P 1'
#
loop_
_entity.id
_entity.type
_entity.pdbx_description
1 polymer ?
#
loop_
_entity_poly.entity_id
_entity_poly.type
_entity_poly.pdbx_seq_one_letter_code
_entity_poly.pdbx_strand_id
1 'polypeptide(L)' 'TIAPYKYPRSVKFIDALPKTETGKVQRFRLRKRV' A
#
# COMPACT_ATOMS: atom_id res chain seq x y z
N THR A 1 -22.41 6.01 1.55
CA THR A 1 -21.73 5.56 2.78
C THR A 1 -20.95 4.28 2.50
N ILE A 2 -19.73 4.16 2.99
CA ILE A 2 -18.93 2.92 2.84
C ILE A 2 -19.43 1.86 3.82
N ALA A 3 -19.48 0.61 3.38
CA ALA A 3 -19.92 -0.49 4.25
C ALA A 3 -18.90 -0.72 5.39
N PRO A 4 -19.34 -0.99 6.63
CA PRO A 4 -18.47 -1.07 7.81
C PRO A 4 -17.33 -2.08 7.72
N TYR A 5 -17.37 -3.06 6.81
CA TYR A 5 -16.33 -4.08 6.65
C TYR A 5 -15.22 -3.70 5.66
N LYS A 6 -15.34 -2.59 4.92
CA LYS A 6 -14.38 -2.17 3.89
C LYS A 6 -13.16 -1.41 4.45
N TYR A 7 -12.84 -1.59 5.73
CA TYR A 7 -11.67 -0.98 6.36
C TYR A 7 -10.42 -1.84 6.15
N PRO A 8 -9.22 -1.23 6.13
CA PRO A 8 -7.98 -1.99 6.11
C PRO A 8 -7.82 -2.79 7.40
N ARG A 9 -7.54 -4.09 7.29
CA ARG A 9 -7.26 -4.95 8.46
C ARG A 9 -5.93 -4.64 9.13
N SER A 10 -5.02 -3.97 8.41
CA SER A 10 -3.72 -3.52 8.92
C SER A 10 -3.25 -2.28 8.18
N VAL A 11 -2.53 -1.40 8.88
CA VAL A 11 -1.91 -0.19 8.32
C VAL A 11 -0.45 -0.19 8.74
N LYS A 12 0.46 -0.17 7.75
CA LYS A 12 1.91 -0.08 7.98
C LYS A 12 2.38 1.30 7.54
N PHE A 13 2.96 2.06 8.47
CA PHE A 13 3.63 3.30 8.16
C PHE A 13 5.04 3.01 7.67
N ILE A 14 5.45 3.70 6.61
CA ILE A 14 6.77 3.56 5.98
C ILE A 14 7.23 4.94 5.55
N ASP A 15 8.54 5.14 5.47
CA ASP A 15 9.12 6.44 5.11
C ASP A 15 8.76 6.84 3.67
N ALA A 16 8.75 5.86 2.76
CA ALA A 16 8.38 6.10 1.36
C ALA A 16 7.82 4.84 0.67
N LEU A 17 6.89 5.04 -0.26
CA LEU A 17 6.41 3.99 -1.15
C LEU A 17 7.47 3.65 -2.20
N PRO A 18 7.68 2.36 -2.52
CA PRO A 18 8.58 1.97 -3.61
C PRO A 18 7.96 2.42 -4.94
N LYS A 19 8.59 3.38 -5.62
CA LYS A 19 8.12 3.93 -6.90
C LYS A 19 9.12 3.60 -8.03
N THR A 20 8.64 3.59 -9.27
CA THR A 20 9.49 3.60 -10.47
C THR A 20 10.05 5.00 -10.71
N GLU A 21 10.98 5.15 -11.65
CA GLU A 21 11.51 6.45 -12.08
C GLU A 21 10.41 7.39 -12.57
N THR A 22 9.36 6.84 -13.18
CA THR A 22 8.14 7.57 -13.61
C THR A 22 7.11 7.77 -12.49
N GLY A 23 7.41 7.42 -11.24
CA GLY A 23 6.55 7.65 -10.08
C GLY A 23 5.47 6.60 -9.82
N LYS A 24 5.35 5.54 -10.63
CA LYS A 24 4.37 4.46 -10.41
C LYS A 24 4.74 3.62 -9.21
N VAL A 25 3.79 3.33 -8.32
CA VAL A 25 4.02 2.47 -7.15
C VAL A 25 4.25 1.02 -7.58
N GLN A 26 5.35 0.44 -7.11
CA GLN A 26 5.74 -0.94 -7.36
C GLN A 26 5.02 -1.89 -6.39
N ARG A 27 3.74 -2.18 -6.66
CA ARG A 27 2.88 -2.99 -5.77
C ARG A 27 3.42 -4.39 -5.47
N PHE A 28 4.16 -5.01 -6.39
CA PHE A 28 4.78 -6.32 -6.15
C PHE A 28 5.81 -6.28 -5.01
N ARG A 29 6.55 -5.18 -4.87
CA ARG A 29 7.49 -4.98 -3.75
C ARG A 29 6.76 -4.79 -2.43
N LEU A 30 5.57 -4.17 -2.46
CA LEU A 30 4.72 -4.02 -1.27
C LEU A 30 4.14 -5.36 -0.81
N ARG A 31 3.69 -6.21 -1.74
CA ARG A 31 3.17 -7.55 -1.41
C ARG A 31 4.20 -8.47 -0.78
N LYS A 32 5.50 -8.32 -1.09
CA LYS A 32 6.58 -9.09 -0.45
C LYS A 32 6.89 -8.63 0.99
N ARG A 33 6.49 -7.40 1.36
CA ARG A 33 6.73 -6.81 2.69
C ARG A 33 5.55 -6.99 3.65
N VAL A 34 4.41 -7.47 3.16
CA VAL A 34 3.20 -7.75 3.95
C VAL A 34 3.10 -9.24 4.16
#